data_AF-A0A258CWN5-F1
#
_entry.id   AF-A0A258CWN5-F1
#
_cell.length_a   1.000
_cell.length_b   1.000
_cell.length_c   1.000
_cell.angle_alpha   90.00
_cell.angle_beta   90.00
_cell.angle_gamma   90.00
#
_symmetry.space_group_name_H-M   'P 1'
#
loop_
_entity.id
_entity.type
_entity.pdbx_description
1 polymer ?
#
loop_
_entity_poly.entity_id
_entity_poly.type
_entity_poly.pdbx_seq_one_letter_code
_entity_poly.pdbx_strand_id
1 'polypeptide(L)'
;GARDDNGHEHCGREAENAESLLDEYLRVRFDVSHAFFIATANDLSVLPDFIRDRFLIVAVVAPTGADLVALTRQIAAKVITPLGLPMPGDTVLAALARHNPRRIARVLRLALGFAAAQGRDVLVPADVVAADTIASAQAARASIGFMRPRKETEADRE
;
A
#
# COMPACT_ATOMS: atom_id res chain seq x y z
N GLY A 1 -2.07 13.29 -39.99
CA GLY A 1 -2.56 11.93 -40.28
C GLY A 1 -2.53 11.72 -41.77
N ALA A 2 -1.88 10.65 -42.23
CA ALA A 2 -1.92 10.22 -43.63
C ALA A 2 -2.98 9.12 -43.74
N ARG A 3 -3.93 9.28 -44.67
CA ARG A 3 -4.93 8.27 -45.03
C ARG A 3 -4.34 7.38 -46.12
N ASP A 4 -4.69 6.10 -46.12
CA ASP A 4 -4.52 5.22 -47.27
C ASP A 4 -5.81 5.15 -48.11
N ASP A 5 -5.67 4.73 -49.36
CA ASP A 5 -6.68 4.85 -50.43
C ASP A 5 -7.96 4.00 -50.23
N ASN A 6 -8.07 3.22 -49.15
CA ASN A 6 -9.23 2.36 -48.86
C ASN A 6 -10.07 2.79 -47.64
N GLY A 7 -9.78 3.94 -47.01
CA GLY A 7 -10.67 4.52 -46.00
C GLY A 7 -10.84 3.70 -44.72
N HIS A 8 -9.93 2.77 -44.43
CA HIS A 8 -9.91 2.04 -43.17
C HIS A 8 -9.04 2.78 -42.15
N GLU A 9 -9.67 3.31 -41.10
CA GLU A 9 -8.95 3.85 -39.94
C GLU A 9 -8.26 2.70 -39.20
N HIS A 10 -6.99 2.47 -39.53
CA HIS A 10 -6.14 1.61 -38.72
C HIS A 10 -5.86 2.30 -37.38
N CYS A 11 -6.48 1.78 -36.31
CA CYS A 11 -6.15 2.09 -34.93
C CYS A 11 -4.74 1.53 -34.59
N GLY A 12 -3.71 2.20 -35.08
CA GLY A 12 -2.36 2.18 -34.51
C GLY A 12 -2.05 3.61 -34.04
N ARG A 13 -1.29 3.89 -32.97
CA ARG A 13 -0.29 3.12 -32.25
C ARG A 13 -0.25 3.65 -30.80
N GLU A 14 -0.29 2.78 -29.80
CA GLU A 14 -0.17 3.21 -28.39
C GLU A 14 1.19 3.87 -28.08
N ALA A 15 2.24 3.51 -28.83
CA ALA A 15 3.55 4.15 -28.74
C ALA A 15 3.55 5.62 -29.24
N GLU A 16 2.75 5.97 -30.25
CA GLU A 16 2.68 7.35 -30.76
C GLU A 16 2.06 8.32 -29.76
N ASN A 17 1.10 7.86 -28.94
CA ASN A 17 0.54 8.70 -27.88
C ASN A 17 1.54 8.94 -26.74
N ALA A 18 2.49 8.03 -26.51
CA ALA A 18 3.52 8.19 -25.50
C ALA A 18 4.59 9.22 -25.92
N GLU A 19 4.88 9.35 -27.22
CA GLU A 19 5.88 10.30 -27.74
C GLU A 19 5.43 11.78 -27.63
N SER A 20 4.13 12.04 -27.44
CA SER A 20 3.57 13.40 -27.47
C SER A 20 2.31 13.53 -26.62
N LEU A 21 2.40 13.15 -25.34
CA LEU A 21 1.33 13.36 -24.37
C LEU A 21 1.11 14.86 -24.13
N LEU A 22 -0.07 15.39 -24.47
CA LEU A 22 -0.44 16.78 -24.17
C LEU A 22 -1.00 16.87 -22.76
N ASP A 23 -0.39 17.69 -21.91
CA ASP A 23 -0.98 18.08 -20.62
C ASP A 23 -1.93 19.28 -20.82
N GLU A 24 -3.17 19.16 -20.35
CA GLU A 24 -4.21 20.19 -20.57
C GLU A 24 -3.99 21.47 -19.76
N TYR A 25 -3.33 21.38 -18.60
CA TYR A 25 -3.09 22.53 -17.74
C TYR A 25 -1.91 23.35 -18.25
N LEU A 26 -0.78 22.69 -18.50
CA LEU A 26 0.45 23.31 -18.97
C LEU A 26 0.41 23.61 -20.48
N ARG A 27 -0.44 22.92 -21.24
CA ARG A 27 -0.52 22.99 -22.71
C ARG A 27 0.81 22.69 -23.40
N VAL A 28 1.62 21.83 -22.78
CA VAL A 28 2.93 21.38 -23.27
C VAL A 28 2.84 19.88 -23.58
N ARG A 29 3.57 19.46 -24.62
CA ARG A 29 3.70 18.05 -24.99
C ARG A 29 4.90 17.44 -24.27
N PHE A 30 4.69 16.27 -23.69
CA PHE A 30 5.71 15.46 -23.04
C PHE A 30 5.95 14.19 -23.85
N ASP A 31 7.23 13.86 -24.02
CA ASP A 31 7.64 12.54 -24.48
C ASP A 31 7.82 11.64 -23.25
N VAL A 32 6.94 10.66 -23.13
CA VAL A 32 6.95 9.60 -22.10
C VAL A 32 7.20 8.22 -22.71
N SER A 33 7.70 8.15 -23.94
CA SER A 33 8.02 6.88 -24.63
C SER A 33 9.08 6.05 -23.88
N HIS A 34 9.92 6.72 -23.08
CA HIS A 34 10.96 6.09 -22.24
C HIS A 34 10.56 5.94 -20.76
N ALA A 35 9.29 6.22 -20.42
CA ALA A 35 8.81 6.05 -19.06
C ALA A 35 8.44 4.60 -18.76
N PHE A 36 8.79 4.12 -17.56
CA PHE A 36 8.30 2.86 -17.03
C PHE A 36 7.11 3.11 -16.10
N PHE A 37 5.95 2.53 -16.44
CA PHE A 37 4.74 2.64 -15.64
C PHE A 37 4.61 1.46 -14.67
N ILE A 38 4.55 1.77 -13.37
CA ILE A 38 4.23 0.80 -12.31
C ILE A 38 2.94 1.26 -11.65
N ALA A 39 1.92 0.41 -11.67
CA ALA A 39 0.62 0.67 -11.05
C ALA A 39 0.31 -0.37 -9.99
N THR A 40 -0.46 0.01 -8.97
CA THR A 40 -0.94 -0.90 -7.92
C THR A 40 -2.46 -0.83 -7.82
N ALA A 41 -3.13 -1.98 -7.77
CA ALA A 41 -4.56 -2.08 -7.55
C ALA A 41 -4.83 -3.11 -6.45
N ASN A 42 -5.73 -2.78 -5.52
CA ASN A 42 -6.24 -3.75 -4.54
C ASN A 42 -7.37 -4.61 -5.14
N ASP A 43 -8.07 -4.07 -6.14
CA ASP A 43 -9.16 -4.70 -6.86
C ASP A 43 -9.04 -4.33 -8.33
N LEU A 44 -9.04 -5.34 -9.22
CA LEU A 44 -8.94 -5.17 -10.66
C LEU A 44 -10.31 -5.05 -11.34
N SER A 45 -11.40 -5.42 -10.65
CA SER A 45 -12.76 -5.41 -11.21
C SER A 45 -13.23 -3.99 -11.54
N VAL A 46 -12.73 -3.00 -10.78
CA VAL A 46 -13.01 -1.58 -10.99
C VAL A 46 -12.28 -0.99 -12.20
N LEU A 47 -11.27 -1.68 -12.74
CA LEU A 47 -10.46 -1.18 -13.84
C LEU A 47 -11.04 -1.64 -15.19
N PRO A 48 -11.28 -0.73 -16.15
CA PRO A 48 -11.77 -1.11 -17.47
C PRO A 48 -10.82 -2.05 -18.22
N ASP A 49 -11.39 -2.97 -19.00
CA ASP A 49 -10.68 -4.02 -19.74
C ASP A 49 -9.54 -3.45 -20.60
N PHE A 50 -9.80 -2.35 -21.32
CA PHE A 50 -8.80 -1.70 -22.18
C PHE A 50 -7.58 -1.15 -21.43
N ILE A 51 -7.69 -0.88 -20.13
CA ILE A 51 -6.53 -0.53 -19.30
C ILE A 51 -5.86 -1.81 -18.80
N ARG A 52 -6.63 -2.81 -18.38
CA ARG A 52 -6.09 -4.08 -17.86
C ARG A 52 -5.21 -4.78 -18.89
N ASP A 53 -5.63 -4.80 -20.15
CA ASP A 53 -4.91 -5.45 -21.25
C ASP A 53 -3.54 -4.81 -21.55
N ARG A 54 -3.27 -3.60 -21.01
CA ARG A 54 -1.99 -2.88 -21.17
C ARG A 54 -0.98 -3.15 -20.06
N PHE A 55 -1.38 -3.82 -18.98
CA PHE A 55 -0.50 -4.09 -17.85
C PHE A 55 -0.14 -5.57 -17.75
N LEU A 56 1.13 -5.86 -17.44
CA LEU A 56 1.51 -7.17 -16.90
C LEU A 56 1.03 -7.27 -15.45
N ILE A 57 0.05 -8.12 -15.20
CA ILE A 57 -0.54 -8.29 -13.86
C ILE A 57 0.32 -9.27 -13.04
N VAL A 58 0.90 -8.77 -11.94
CA VAL A 58 1.59 -9.58 -10.95
C VAL A 58 0.79 -9.56 -9.64
N ALA A 59 0.17 -10.69 -9.29
CA ALA A 59 -0.64 -10.80 -8.09
C ALA A 59 0.24 -10.93 -6.82
N VAL A 60 0.10 -9.98 -5.89
CA VAL A 60 0.77 -10.03 -4.59
C VAL A 60 -0.17 -10.65 -3.57
N VAL A 61 0.11 -11.90 -3.17
CA VAL A 61 -0.70 -12.65 -2.20
C VAL A 61 -0.36 -12.20 -0.78
N ALA A 62 -1.36 -12.24 0.11
CA ALA A 62 -1.14 -11.96 1.53
C ALA A 62 -0.16 -12.99 2.14
N PRO A 63 0.78 -12.54 3.00
CA PRO A 63 1.75 -13.43 3.63
C PRO A 63 1.07 -14.45 4.54
N THR A 64 1.62 -15.67 4.58
CA THR A 64 1.17 -16.71 5.52
C THR A 64 1.67 -16.41 6.94
N GLY A 65 1.23 -17.19 7.95
CA GLY A 65 1.66 -17.00 9.34
C GLY A 65 3.17 -17.11 9.52
N ALA A 66 3.83 -18.04 8.83
CA ALA A 66 5.29 -18.18 8.87
C ALA A 66 5.98 -16.98 8.19
N ASP A 67 5.47 -16.54 7.03
CA ASP A 67 5.98 -15.36 6.32
C ASP A 67 5.85 -14.09 7.15
N LEU A 68 4.74 -13.95 7.89
CA LEU A 68 4.50 -12.81 8.77
C LEU A 68 5.52 -12.72 9.90
N VAL A 69 5.95 -13.86 10.48
CA VAL A 69 6.99 -13.86 11.52
C VAL A 69 8.33 -13.43 10.93
N ALA A 70 8.72 -13.99 9.78
CA ALA A 70 9.95 -13.62 9.09
C ALA A 70 9.96 -12.12 8.70
N LEU A 71 8.85 -11.64 8.14
CA LEU A 71 8.66 -10.24 7.78
C LEU A 71 8.67 -9.33 9.01
N THR A 72 8.04 -9.75 10.11
CA THR A 72 8.06 -9.02 11.39
C THR A 72 9.48 -8.85 11.90
N ARG A 73 10.31 -9.89 11.82
CA ARG A 73 11.73 -9.82 12.20
C ARG A 73 12.52 -8.84 11.31
N GLN A 74 12.26 -8.83 10.00
CA GLN A 74 12.88 -7.87 9.09
C GLN A 74 12.46 -6.43 9.37
N ILE A 75 11.17 -6.19 9.61
CA ILE A 75 10.64 -4.87 9.99
C ILE A 75 11.24 -4.42 11.32
N ALA A 76 11.32 -5.33 12.30
CA ALA A 76 11.93 -5.06 13.59
C ALA A 76 13.39 -4.65 13.43
N ALA A 77 14.19 -5.41 12.67
CA ALA A 77 15.58 -5.07 12.37
C ALA A 77 15.71 -3.67 11.76
N LYS A 78 14.89 -3.35 10.74
CA LYS A 78 14.92 -2.05 10.06
C LYS A 78 14.65 -0.87 10.99
N VAL A 79 13.83 -1.08 12.04
CA VAL A 79 13.48 -0.03 13.00
C VAL A 79 14.46 0.02 14.18
N ILE A 80 14.91 -1.13 14.68
CA ILE A 80 15.66 -1.27 15.93
C ILE A 80 17.16 -1.08 15.72
N THR A 81 17.73 -1.62 14.64
CA THR A 81 19.16 -1.54 14.36
C THR A 81 19.68 -0.09 14.31
N PRO A 82 19.01 0.87 13.64
CA PRO A 82 19.46 2.26 13.63
C PRO A 82 19.41 2.96 15.00
N LEU A 83 18.61 2.43 15.94
CA LEU A 83 18.46 2.97 17.29
C LEU A 83 19.49 2.39 18.27
N GLY A 84 20.27 1.38 17.86
CA GLY A 84 21.20 0.69 18.75
C GLY A 84 20.52 -0.12 19.86
N LEU A 85 19.23 -0.41 19.72
CA LEU A 85 18.45 -1.13 20.72
C LEU A 85 18.57 -2.67 20.52
N PRO A 86 18.40 -3.46 21.58
CA PRO A 86 18.40 -4.92 21.48
C PRO A 86 17.22 -5.43 20.65
N MET A 87 17.47 -6.50 19.88
CA MET A 87 16.41 -7.18 19.11
C MET A 87 15.37 -7.80 20.08
N PRO A 88 14.06 -7.72 19.79
CA PRO A 88 13.03 -8.26 20.66
C PRO A 88 13.06 -9.79 20.63
N GLY A 89 12.72 -10.42 21.76
CA GLY A 89 12.58 -11.87 21.84
C GLY A 89 11.39 -12.40 21.03
N ASP A 90 11.37 -13.71 20.80
CA ASP A 90 10.37 -14.36 19.93
C ASP A 90 8.92 -14.16 20.40
N THR A 91 8.69 -14.01 21.71
CA THR A 91 7.35 -13.73 22.26
C THR A 91 6.81 -12.37 21.82
N VAL A 92 7.66 -11.35 21.76
CA VAL A 92 7.32 -10.00 21.29
C VAL A 92 7.12 -10.01 19.78
N LEU A 93 8.00 -10.70 19.05
CA LEU A 93 7.87 -10.85 17.59
C LEU A 93 6.57 -11.59 17.22
N ALA A 94 6.22 -12.65 17.95
CA ALA A 94 4.97 -13.39 17.74
C ALA A 94 3.72 -12.54 18.09
N ALA A 95 3.81 -11.64 19.07
CA ALA A 95 2.74 -10.70 19.37
C ALA A 95 2.55 -9.68 18.24
N LEU A 96 3.65 -9.18 17.67
CA LEU A 96 3.62 -8.25 16.52
C LEU A 96 3.11 -8.93 15.24
N ALA A 97 3.49 -10.18 14.98
CA ALA A 97 3.19 -10.94 13.75
C ALA A 97 1.70 -11.30 13.55
N ARG A 98 0.78 -10.73 14.35
CA ARG A 98 -0.68 -10.88 14.24
C ARG A 98 -1.33 -9.80 13.37
N HIS A 99 -0.53 -8.87 12.84
CA HIS A 99 -1.01 -7.70 12.12
C HIS A 99 -0.40 -7.62 10.72
N ASN A 100 -1.02 -6.83 9.84
CA ASN A 100 -0.42 -6.55 8.54
C ASN A 100 0.90 -5.75 8.69
N PRO A 101 1.80 -5.77 7.68
CA PRO A 101 3.14 -5.17 7.77
C PRO A 101 3.16 -3.69 8.16
N ARG A 102 2.19 -2.92 7.66
CA ARG A 102 2.07 -1.49 7.97
C ARG A 102 1.75 -1.28 9.45
N ARG A 103 0.82 -2.09 9.97
CA ARG A 103 0.42 -2.05 11.37
C ARG A 103 1.54 -2.58 12.28
N ILE A 104 2.24 -3.65 11.91
CA ILE A 104 3.45 -4.12 12.64
C ILE A 104 4.43 -2.98 12.87
N ALA A 105 4.81 -2.29 11.79
CA ALA A 105 5.79 -1.21 11.86
C ALA A 105 5.31 -0.04 12.74
N ARG A 106 4.00 0.24 12.75
CA ARG A 106 3.40 1.28 13.60
C ARG A 106 3.36 0.87 15.07
N VAL A 107 2.84 -0.32 15.37
CA VAL A 107 2.75 -0.87 16.73
C VAL A 107 4.14 -0.97 17.34
N LEU A 108 5.14 -1.43 16.58
CA LEU A 108 6.52 -1.50 17.04
C LEU A 108 7.06 -0.14 17.49
N ARG A 109 6.88 0.92 16.68
CA ARG A 109 7.34 2.27 17.04
C ARG A 109 6.68 2.81 18.31
N LEU A 110 5.38 2.54 18.48
CA LEU A 110 4.65 2.92 19.69
C LEU A 110 5.12 2.09 20.91
N ALA A 111 5.34 0.79 20.74
CA ALA A 111 5.82 -0.10 21.80
C ALA A 111 7.20 0.32 22.30
N LEU A 112 8.09 0.75 21.40
CA LEU A 112 9.38 1.35 21.77
C LEU A 112 9.19 2.60 22.65
N GLY A 113 8.19 3.43 22.35
CA GLY A 113 7.82 4.57 23.19
C GLY A 113 7.34 4.15 24.58
N PHE A 114 6.55 3.09 24.70
CA PHE A 114 6.10 2.55 25.99
C PHE A 114 7.24 1.97 26.84
N ALA A 115 8.19 1.28 26.21
CA ALA A 115 9.38 0.79 26.90
C ALA A 115 10.26 1.96 27.37
N ALA A 116 10.51 2.95 26.49
CA ALA A 116 11.30 4.13 26.81
C ALA A 116 10.66 4.97 27.93
N ALA A 117 9.33 5.11 27.95
CA ALA A 117 8.61 5.80 29.03
C ALA A 117 8.79 5.15 30.40
N GLN A 118 9.17 3.87 30.44
CA GLN A 118 9.50 3.11 31.64
C GLN A 118 11.01 3.01 31.89
N GLY A 119 11.83 3.74 31.12
CA GLY A 119 13.29 3.69 31.22
C GLY A 119 13.91 2.37 30.73
N ARG A 120 13.17 1.58 29.94
CA ARG A 120 13.64 0.30 29.38
C ARG A 120 14.09 0.47 27.94
N ASP A 121 15.16 -0.23 27.59
CA ASP A 121 15.68 -0.42 26.23
C ASP A 121 15.24 -1.76 25.61
N VAL A 122 14.65 -2.64 26.40
CA VAL A 122 14.11 -3.94 25.98
C VAL A 122 12.58 -3.92 25.91
N LEU A 123 12.03 -4.42 24.81
CA LEU A 123 10.59 -4.62 24.63
C LEU A 123 10.08 -5.85 25.37
N VAL A 124 8.90 -5.72 25.97
CA VAL A 124 8.13 -6.84 26.52
C VAL A 124 6.74 -6.92 25.86
N PRO A 125 6.03 -8.06 25.94
CA PRO A 125 4.71 -8.19 25.31
C PRO A 125 3.68 -7.13 25.75
N ALA A 126 3.78 -6.63 26.99
CA ALA A 126 2.90 -5.57 27.50
C ALA A 126 3.01 -4.26 26.70
N ASP A 127 4.22 -3.92 26.20
CA ASP A 127 4.43 -2.72 25.39
C ASP A 127 3.70 -2.82 24.05
N VAL A 128 3.68 -4.03 23.46
CA VAL A 128 2.96 -4.32 22.21
C VAL A 128 1.45 -4.20 22.42
N VAL A 129 0.92 -4.73 23.53
CA VAL A 129 -0.51 -4.65 23.86
C VAL A 129 -0.96 -3.18 24.05
N ALA A 130 -0.17 -2.41 24.81
CA ALA A 130 -0.44 -0.98 25.01
C ALA A 130 -0.41 -0.21 23.68
N ALA A 131 0.60 -0.48 22.84
CA ALA A 131 0.73 0.10 21.52
C ALA A 131 -0.41 -0.26 20.57
N ASP A 132 -0.85 -1.52 20.57
CA ASP A 132 -1.92 -1.99 19.68
C ASP A 132 -3.28 -1.39 20.07
N THR A 133 -3.52 -1.16 21.36
CA THR A 133 -4.71 -0.46 21.86
C THR A 133 -4.79 0.96 21.28
N ILE A 134 -3.68 1.72 21.31
CA ILE A 134 -3.61 3.06 20.72
C ILE A 134 -3.76 3.00 19.19
N ALA A 135 -3.04 2.10 18.53
CA ALA A 135 -3.06 1.97 17.07
C ALA A 135 -4.48 1.64 16.55
N SER A 136 -5.24 0.83 17.28
CA SER A 136 -6.63 0.48 16.99
C SER A 136 -7.57 1.66 17.13
N ALA A 137 -7.52 2.37 18.26
CA ALA A 137 -8.40 3.50 18.54
C ALA A 137 -8.27 4.60 17.48
N GLN A 138 -7.07 4.81 16.95
CA GLN A 138 -6.81 5.81 15.93
C GLN A 138 -7.20 5.35 14.52
N ALA A 139 -7.15 4.05 14.21
CA ALA A 139 -7.64 3.50 12.95
C ALA A 139 -9.16 3.66 12.82
N ALA A 140 -9.92 3.48 13.90
CA ALA A 140 -11.37 3.67 13.92
C ALA A 140 -11.79 5.14 13.68
N ARG A 141 -10.90 6.11 13.92
CA ARG A 141 -11.16 7.54 13.70
C ARG A 141 -10.84 8.02 12.29
N ALA A 142 -10.13 7.23 11.48
CA ALA A 142 -9.62 7.68 10.19
C ALA A 142 -10.60 7.38 9.04
N SER A 143 -11.59 8.25 8.86
CA SER A 143 -12.04 8.61 7.51
C SER A 143 -11.50 10.01 7.21
N ILE A 144 -10.34 10.09 6.56
CA ILE A 144 -9.88 11.34 5.96
C ILE A 144 -10.26 11.26 4.48
N GLY A 145 -11.30 11.99 4.11
CA GLY A 145 -11.82 12.06 2.74
C GLY A 145 -13.17 12.74 2.65
N PHE A 146 -13.46 13.33 1.50
CA PHE A 146 -14.73 14.00 1.16
C PHE A 146 -15.88 13.03 0.84
N MET A 147 -15.62 11.72 0.82
CA MET A 147 -16.60 10.68 0.54
C MET A 147 -17.10 10.10 1.85
N ARG A 148 -18.32 10.47 2.26
CA ARG A 148 -19.03 9.76 3.34
C ARG A 148 -19.38 8.37 2.83
N PRO A 149 -19.21 7.30 3.63
CA PRO A 149 -19.72 5.99 3.26
C PRO A 149 -21.24 6.12 3.09
N ARG A 150 -21.75 5.83 1.89
CA ARG A 150 -23.18 5.77 1.60
C ARG A 150 -23.74 4.64 2.46
N LYS A 151 -24.64 4.96 3.39
CA LYS A 151 -25.46 3.92 4.03
C LYS A 151 -26.33 3.33 2.93
N GLU A 152 -26.10 2.06 2.61
CA GLU A 152 -27.05 1.26 1.87
C GLU A 152 -28.36 1.30 2.66
N THR A 153 -29.35 1.98 2.09
CA THR A 153 -30.67 2.08 2.70
C THR A 153 -31.48 0.92 2.12
N GLU A 154 -32.33 0.27 2.92
CA GLU A 154 -33.13 -0.91 2.56
C GLU A 154 -34.01 -0.78 1.30
N ALA A 155 -34.00 0.38 0.62
CA ALA A 155 -34.71 0.63 -0.63
C ALA A 155 -34.00 0.09 -1.89
N ASP A 156 -32.74 -0.35 -1.81
CA ASP A 156 -32.02 -0.97 -2.95
C ASP A 156 -32.21 -2.51 -3.01
N ARG A 157 -33.06 -3.07 -2.13
CA ARG A 157 -33.46 -4.49 -2.14
C ARG A 157 -34.93 -4.65 -2.52
N GLU A 158 -35.29 -4.24 -3.73
CA GLU A 158 -36.52 -4.71 -4.39
C GLU A 158 -36.26 -4.98 -5.87
#